data_AF-A0ABD1AGV0-F1
#
_entry.id   AF-A0ABD1AGV0-F1
#
_cell.length_a   1.000
_cell.length_b   1.000
_cell.length_c   1.000
_cell.angle_alpha   90.00
_cell.angle_beta   90.00
_cell.angle_gamma   90.00
#
_symmetry.space_group_name_H-M   'P 1'
#
loop_
_entity.id
_entity.type
_entity.pdbx_description
1 polymer ?
#
loop_
_entity_poly.entity_id
_entity_poly.type
_entity_poly.pdbx_seq_one_letter_code
_entity_poly.pdbx_strand_id
1 'polypeptide(L)'
;MVYANPVFTRPEPCKFAYLPRETSLTIKEFDIIKLSAQFSSVYGRYFRSELKKSSEVKKTLFQPYFKFLNSNDKRHCFFVRLALGYGRVLLHSRKLLSPEE
;
A
#
# COMPACT_ATOMS: atom_id res chain seq x y z
N MET A 1 49.25 -11.54 -9.22
CA MET A 1 48.45 -10.61 -8.41
C MET A 1 47.01 -11.10 -8.42
N VAL A 2 46.48 -11.58 -7.30
CA VAL A 2 45.11 -12.10 -7.19
C VAL A 2 44.29 -11.05 -6.43
N TYR A 3 43.30 -10.45 -7.09
CA TYR A 3 42.39 -9.51 -6.43
C TYR A 3 41.39 -10.30 -5.58
N ALA A 4 41.43 -10.11 -4.27
CA ALA A 4 40.41 -10.64 -3.37
C ALA A 4 39.08 -9.90 -3.63
N ASN A 5 38.01 -10.65 -3.94
CA ASN A 5 36.67 -10.10 -4.04
C ASN A 5 36.17 -9.66 -2.66
N PRO A 6 35.65 -8.42 -2.49
CA PRO A 6 35.09 -8.00 -1.23
C PRO A 6 33.87 -8.85 -0.89
N VAL A 7 33.87 -9.43 0.31
CA VAL A 7 32.73 -10.18 0.85
C VAL A 7 31.60 -9.17 1.07
N PHE A 8 30.63 -9.15 0.15
CA PHE A 8 29.37 -8.43 0.37
C PHE A 8 28.61 -9.15 1.48
N THR A 9 28.77 -8.69 2.71
CA THR A 9 27.94 -9.14 3.83
C THR A 9 26.51 -8.77 3.53
N ARG A 10 25.65 -9.79 3.33
CA ARG A 10 24.22 -9.61 3.11
C ARG A 10 23.66 -8.74 4.25
N PRO A 11 23.03 -7.58 3.97
CA PRO A 11 22.48 -6.75 5.03
C PRO A 11 21.45 -7.56 5.82
N GLU A 12 21.53 -7.44 7.14
CA GLU A 12 20.54 -8.01 8.07
C GLU A 12 19.13 -7.68 7.55
N PRO A 13 18.24 -8.68 7.39
CA PRO A 13 16.87 -8.41 6.95
C PRO A 13 16.24 -7.38 7.89
N CYS A 14 15.70 -6.30 7.33
CA CYS A 14 14.95 -5.32 8.12
C CYS A 14 13.90 -6.05 8.96
N LYS A 15 13.99 -5.93 10.29
CA LYS A 15 13.04 -6.50 11.24
C LYS A 15 11.74 -5.71 11.15
N PHE A 16 10.89 -6.04 10.18
CA PHE A 16 9.53 -5.53 10.15
C PHE A 16 8.76 -6.11 11.34
N ALA A 17 7.95 -5.28 12.00
CA ALA A 17 7.03 -5.75 13.02
C ALA A 17 6.14 -6.82 12.39
N TYR A 18 6.31 -8.08 12.82
CA TYR A 18 5.49 -9.18 12.35
C TYR A 18 4.02 -8.87 12.65
N LEU A 19 3.17 -8.96 11.63
CA LEU A 19 1.73 -8.88 11.85
C LEU A 19 1.32 -10.06 12.76
N PRO A 20 0.32 -9.87 13.64
CA PRO A 20 -0.17 -10.95 14.50
C PRO A 20 -0.45 -12.21 13.69
N ARG A 21 0.01 -13.36 14.20
CA ARG A 21 -0.03 -14.68 13.54
C ARG A 21 -1.43 -15.13 13.08
N GLU A 22 -2.47 -14.47 13.58
CA GLU A 22 -3.88 -14.75 13.28
C GLU A 22 -4.45 -13.93 12.11
N THR A 23 -3.71 -12.97 11.55
CA THR A 23 -4.18 -12.25 10.38
C THR A 23 -4.06 -13.14 9.14
N SER A 24 -5.17 -13.42 8.48
CA SER A 24 -5.21 -14.15 7.20
C SER A 24 -4.63 -13.33 6.03
N LEU A 25 -3.74 -12.38 6.30
CA LEU A 25 -3.23 -11.38 5.38
C LEU A 25 -1.72 -11.50 5.30
N THR A 26 -1.19 -11.75 4.11
CA THR A 26 0.25 -11.77 3.92
C THR A 26 0.84 -10.35 4.07
N ILE A 27 2.12 -10.24 4.42
CA ILE A 27 2.83 -8.94 4.48
C ILE A 27 2.70 -8.19 3.16
N LYS A 28 2.83 -8.90 2.03
CA LYS A 28 2.69 -8.32 0.70
C LYS A 28 1.30 -7.73 0.46
N GLU A 29 0.24 -8.44 0.84
CA GLU A 29 -1.13 -7.92 0.73
C GLU A 29 -1.36 -6.72 1.63
N PHE A 30 -0.80 -6.74 2.85
CA PHE A 30 -0.85 -5.62 3.77
C PHE A 30 -0.18 -4.37 3.19
N ASP A 31 1.02 -4.52 2.62
CA ASP A 31 1.75 -3.41 2.00
C ASP A 31 1.02 -2.85 0.78
N ILE A 32 0.46 -3.71 -0.07
CA ILE A 32 -0.36 -3.28 -1.21
C ILE A 32 -1.59 -2.49 -0.75
N ILE A 33 -2.27 -2.95 0.32
CA ILE A 33 -3.43 -2.23 0.88
C ILE A 33 -3.02 -0.87 1.43
N LYS A 34 -1.95 -0.79 2.24
CA LYS A 34 -1.44 0.49 2.79
C LYS A 34 -1.11 1.47 1.67
N LEU A 35 -0.32 1.04 0.68
CA LEU A 35 0.11 1.89 -0.41
C LEU A 35 -1.11 2.39 -1.22
N SER A 36 -2.01 1.48 -1.57
CA SER A 36 -3.24 1.85 -2.29
C SER A 36 -4.11 2.82 -1.51
N ALA A 37 -4.17 2.68 -0.18
CA ALA A 37 -4.92 3.56 0.71
C ALA A 37 -4.31 4.98 0.77
N GLN A 38 -2.98 5.08 0.84
CA GLN A 38 -2.27 6.37 0.77
C GLN A 38 -2.61 7.11 -0.53
N PHE A 39 -2.44 6.47 -1.69
CA PHE A 39 -2.80 7.08 -2.98
C PHE A 39 -4.29 7.43 -3.05
N SER A 40 -5.18 6.53 -2.61
CA SER A 40 -6.63 6.79 -2.61
C SER A 40 -7.01 7.95 -1.71
N SER A 41 -6.29 8.17 -0.60
CA SER A 41 -6.54 9.30 0.30
C SER A 41 -6.14 10.64 -0.30
N VAL A 42 -5.16 10.64 -1.19
CA VAL A 42 -4.59 11.85 -1.82
C VAL A 42 -5.32 12.21 -3.11
N TYR A 43 -5.60 11.23 -3.96
CA TYR A 43 -6.21 11.42 -5.28
C TYR A 43 -7.73 11.15 -5.29
N GLY A 44 -8.26 10.62 -4.18
CA GLY A 44 -9.70 10.48 -3.98
C GLY A 44 -10.36 9.37 -4.79
N ARG A 45 -11.68 9.52 -4.95
CA ARG A 45 -12.57 8.46 -5.47
C ARG A 45 -12.29 8.10 -6.94
N TYR A 46 -11.89 9.06 -7.77
CA TYR A 46 -11.62 8.80 -9.20
C TYR A 46 -10.44 7.84 -9.37
N PHE A 47 -9.33 8.08 -8.67
CA PHE A 47 -8.19 7.17 -8.64
C PHE A 47 -8.61 5.76 -8.22
N ARG A 48 -9.38 5.65 -7.14
CA ARG A 48 -9.87 4.36 -6.64
C ARG A 48 -10.72 3.61 -7.67
N SER A 49 -11.60 4.31 -8.39
CA SER A 49 -12.42 3.73 -9.45
C SER A 49 -11.58 3.20 -10.60
N GLU A 50 -10.60 3.97 -11.06
CA GLU A 50 -9.70 3.55 -12.14
C GLU A 50 -8.77 2.41 -11.72
N LEU A 51 -8.29 2.41 -10.47
CA LEU A 51 -7.52 1.29 -9.93
C LEU A 51 -8.34 -0.01 -9.93
N LYS A 52 -9.63 0.09 -9.54
CA LYS A 52 -10.54 -1.06 -9.58
C LYS A 52 -10.74 -1.56 -11.02
N LYS A 53 -11.08 -0.67 -11.95
CA LYS A 53 -11.22 -1.03 -13.37
C LYS A 53 -9.95 -1.68 -13.94
N SER A 54 -8.78 -1.08 -13.67
CA SER A 54 -7.49 -1.61 -14.10
C SER A 54 -7.22 -3.01 -13.54
N SER A 55 -7.57 -3.24 -12.27
CA SER A 55 -7.45 -4.55 -11.63
C SER A 55 -8.36 -5.62 -12.24
N GLU A 56 -9.53 -5.21 -12.76
CA GLU A 56 -10.48 -6.10 -13.43
C GLU A 56 -10.02 -6.42 -14.85
N VAL A 57 -9.53 -5.44 -15.62
CA VAL A 57 -8.98 -5.63 -16.96
C VAL A 57 -7.74 -6.52 -16.93
N LYS A 58 -6.83 -6.28 -15.97
CA LYS A 58 -5.57 -7.02 -15.80
C LYS A 58 -5.67 -8.08 -14.71
N LYS A 59 -6.79 -8.81 -14.70
CA LYS A 59 -7.15 -9.80 -13.67
C LYS A 59 -6.04 -10.82 -13.40
N THR A 60 -5.37 -11.32 -14.44
CA THR A 60 -4.30 -12.33 -14.35
C THR A 60 -3.05 -11.82 -13.63
N LEU A 61 -2.76 -10.52 -13.71
CA LEU A 61 -1.59 -9.90 -13.09
C LEU A 61 -1.86 -9.45 -11.65
N PHE A 62 -3.10 -9.09 -11.36
CA PHE A 62 -3.46 -8.38 -10.13
C PHE A 62 -4.32 -9.18 -9.14
N GLN A 63 -4.87 -10.33 -9.53
CA GLN A 63 -5.52 -11.21 -8.56
C GLN A 63 -4.50 -12.03 -7.75
N PRO A 64 -4.75 -12.25 -6.44
CA PRO A 64 -5.90 -11.78 -5.64
C PRO A 64 -5.67 -10.42 -4.96
N TYR A 65 -4.53 -9.75 -5.22
CA TYR A 65 -4.02 -8.63 -4.44
C TYR A 65 -4.97 -7.44 -4.35
N PHE A 66 -5.71 -7.11 -5.40
CA PHE A 66 -6.60 -5.93 -5.42
C PHE A 66 -8.08 -6.23 -5.14
N LYS A 67 -8.42 -7.47 -4.74
CA LYS A 67 -9.83 -7.84 -4.46
C LYS A 67 -10.45 -7.02 -3.32
N PHE A 68 -9.64 -6.46 -2.42
CA PHE A 68 -10.09 -5.53 -1.36
C PHE A 68 -10.77 -4.25 -1.88
N LEU A 69 -10.58 -3.89 -3.16
CA LEU A 69 -11.27 -2.74 -3.77
C LEU A 69 -12.78 -2.98 -3.90
N ASN A 70 -13.20 -4.24 -3.94
CA ASN A 70 -14.60 -4.63 -3.93
C ASN A 70 -15.18 -4.57 -2.51
N SER A 71 -16.37 -4.00 -2.34
CA SER A 71 -17.07 -3.88 -1.05
C SER A 71 -17.38 -5.22 -0.39
N ASN A 72 -17.47 -6.30 -1.16
CA ASN A 72 -17.78 -7.64 -0.66
C ASN A 72 -16.55 -8.39 -0.12
N ASP A 73 -15.33 -7.85 -0.30
CA ASP A 73 -14.12 -8.44 0.27
C ASP A 73 -13.98 -8.03 1.75
N LYS A 74 -13.69 -9.00 2.63
CA LYS A 74 -13.51 -8.77 4.07
C LYS A 74 -12.45 -7.72 4.41
N ARG A 75 -11.49 -7.48 3.52
CA ARG A 75 -10.40 -6.50 3.68
C ARG A 75 -10.82 -5.08 3.26
N HIS A 76 -11.99 -4.91 2.65
CA HIS A 76 -12.47 -3.62 2.18
C HIS A 76 -12.60 -2.59 3.30
N CYS A 77 -13.21 -2.99 4.41
CA CYS A 77 -13.39 -2.14 5.58
C CYS A 77 -12.03 -1.66 6.12
N PHE A 78 -11.05 -2.55 6.16
CA PHE A 78 -9.69 -2.22 6.57
C PHE A 78 -9.04 -1.19 5.62
N PHE A 79 -9.13 -1.40 4.30
CA PHE A 79 -8.66 -0.44 3.30
C PHE A 79 -9.31 0.94 3.44
N VAL A 80 -10.64 1.01 3.60
CA VAL A 80 -11.37 2.27 3.75
C VAL A 80 -10.94 3.02 5.01
N ARG A 81 -10.79 2.32 6.14
CA ARG A 81 -10.31 2.92 7.40
C ARG A 81 -8.90 3.49 7.27
N LEU A 82 -8.00 2.78 6.60
CA LEU A 82 -6.66 3.28 6.30
C LEU A 82 -6.71 4.52 5.41
N ALA A 83 -7.49 4.51 4.33
CA ALA A 83 -7.59 5.65 3.42
C ALA A 83 -8.13 6.91 4.13
N LEU A 84 -9.12 6.75 5.02
CA LEU A 84 -9.62 7.86 5.86
C LEU A 84 -8.55 8.37 6.83
N GLY A 85 -7.81 7.46 7.49
CA GLY A 85 -6.72 7.81 8.39
C GLY A 85 -5.60 8.56 7.67
N TYR A 86 -5.14 8.04 6.54
CA TYR A 86 -4.12 8.70 5.72
C TYR A 86 -4.58 10.05 5.19
N GLY A 87 -5.86 10.20 4.83
CA GLY A 87 -6.40 11.48 4.38
C GLY A 87 -6.24 12.58 5.43
N ARG A 88 -6.37 12.23 6.72
CA ARG A 88 -6.15 13.20 7.82
C ARG A 88 -4.71 13.65 7.94
N VAL A 89 -3.73 12.83 7.57
CA VAL A 89 -2.31 13.18 7.70
C VAL A 89 -1.76 13.79 6.39
N LEU A 90 -1.98 13.10 5.27
CA LEU A 90 -1.38 13.43 3.97
C LEU A 90 -2.02 14.65 3.31
N LEU A 91 -3.34 14.85 3.43
CA LEU A 91 -3.98 16.05 2.87
C LEU A 91 -3.69 17.31 3.70
N HIS A 92 -3.58 17.20 5.02
CA HIS A 92 -3.19 18.33 5.85
C HIS A 92 -1.75 18.76 5.56
N SER A 93 -0.84 17.82 5.33
CA SER A 93 0.53 18.15 4.91
C SER A 93 0.61 18.90 3.58
N ARG A 94 -0.34 18.70 2.66
CA ARG A 94 -0.39 19.49 1.41
C ARG A 94 -0.85 20.92 1.63
N LYS A 95 -1.76 21.15 2.59
CA LYS A 95 -2.20 22.50 2.96
C LYS A 95 -1.10 23.31 3.67
N LEU A 96 -0.15 22.65 4.33
CA LEU A 96 1.02 23.30 4.92
C LEU A 96 2.12 23.65 3.89
N LEU A 97 1.97 23.22 2.63
CA LEU A 97 2.90 23.49 1.53
C LEU A 97 2.37 24.57 0.56
N SER A 98 1.17 25.10 0.77
CA SER A 98 0.78 26.34 0.09
C SER A 98 1.46 27.50 0.81
N PRO A 99 2.24 28.36 0.12
CA PRO A 99 2.57 29.67 0.65
C PRO A 99 1.25 30.38 0.99
N GLU A 100 1.17 30.95 2.17
CA GLU A 100 0.11 31.91 2.54
C GLU A 100 0.07 32.99 1.43
N GLU A 101 -1.04 33.10 0.71
CA GLU A 101 -1.33 34.22 -0.20
C GLU A 101 -1.89 35.42 0.57
#